data_AF-A0A376ZY49-F1
#
_entry.id   AF-A0A376ZY49-F1
#
_cell.length_a   1.000
_cell.length_b   1.000
_cell.length_c   1.000
_cell.angle_alpha   90.00
_cell.angle_beta   90.00
_cell.angle_gamma   90.00
#
_symmetry.space_group_name_H-M   'P 1'
#
loop_
_entity.id
_entity.type
_entity.pdbx_description
1 polymer ?
#
loop_
_entity_poly.entity_id
_entity_poly.type
_entity_poly.pdbx_seq_one_letter_code
_entity_poly.pdbx_strand_id
1 'polypeptide(L)'
;MREMNFSQRLRRFIVRKTFSAPYRVQFYEALRFLLENKQPLKTALEQMRDAWTDFGRKWHPFAELATDCIESLRENSGENSLEYTLSLWVPQEEAAVISAGIRSGSIVDALQFATTLTDAKEQIHQAIWQMAIYPVGLLIMMTGTLYVLNTELIPELSKISSPDSWSGALGFLYGLSVFVDNYGAICAVLFAVITGLISWSLPNWKSPDSVRTFADKIMPWSIYQDIQGATFLLNMAALLKAKMTTLNSLNILQEFCITMVKHTS
;
A
#
# COMPACT_ATOMS: atom_id res chain seq x y z
N MET A 1 21.74 -14.11 8.33
CA MET A 1 20.31 -14.50 8.30
C MET A 1 20.05 -15.51 9.42
N ARG A 2 19.13 -15.20 10.33
CA ARG A 2 18.77 -16.05 11.47
C ARG A 2 18.30 -17.45 11.01
N GLU A 3 18.76 -18.51 11.66
CA GLU A 3 18.14 -19.82 11.52
C GLU A 3 16.72 -19.74 12.12
N MET A 4 15.73 -19.88 11.25
CA MET A 4 14.32 -19.73 11.60
C MET A 4 13.58 -21.03 11.32
N ASN A 5 12.83 -21.49 12.31
CA ASN A 5 11.91 -22.62 12.17
C ASN A 5 10.82 -22.30 11.14
N PHE A 6 10.25 -23.33 10.50
CA PHE A 6 9.20 -23.17 9.49
C PHE A 6 8.01 -22.33 9.97
N SER A 7 7.56 -22.56 11.22
CA SER A 7 6.50 -21.78 11.86
C SER A 7 6.85 -20.30 12.02
N GLN A 8 8.11 -19.97 12.29
CA GLN A 8 8.59 -18.59 12.40
C GLN A 8 8.68 -17.91 11.03
N ARG A 9 9.07 -18.65 9.98
CA ARG A 9 9.06 -18.14 8.59
C ARG A 9 7.65 -17.83 8.12
N LEU A 10 6.69 -18.72 8.39
CA LEU A 10 5.29 -18.52 8.05
C LEU A 10 4.70 -17.34 8.81
N ARG A 11 4.96 -17.24 10.13
CA ARG A 11 4.54 -16.10 10.95
C ARG A 11 5.12 -14.79 10.40
N ARG A 12 6.41 -14.77 10.07
CA ARG A 12 7.07 -13.60 9.48
C ARG A 12 6.45 -13.19 8.15
N PHE A 13 6.14 -14.16 7.29
CA PHE A 13 5.47 -13.90 6.02
C PHE A 13 4.09 -13.29 6.22
N ILE A 14 3.29 -13.83 7.15
CA ILE A 14 1.96 -13.32 7.49
C ILE A 14 2.08 -11.90 8.03
N VAL A 15 2.93 -11.66 9.03
CA VAL A 15 3.05 -10.32 9.64
C VAL A 15 3.51 -9.28 8.63
N ARG A 16 4.45 -9.61 7.74
CA ARG A 16 4.88 -8.72 6.66
C ARG A 16 3.72 -8.34 5.74
N LYS A 17 2.81 -9.27 5.45
CA LYS A 17 1.63 -9.02 4.63
C LYS A 17 0.52 -8.29 5.39
N THR A 18 0.43 -8.47 6.71
CA THR A 18 -0.61 -7.87 7.57
C THR A 18 -0.17 -6.54 8.19
N PHE A 19 1.02 -6.02 7.86
CA PHE A 19 1.53 -4.73 8.35
C PHE A 19 0.80 -3.55 7.69
N SER A 20 -0.46 -3.35 8.10
CA SER A 20 -1.36 -2.35 7.52
C SER A 20 -0.98 -0.93 7.91
N ALA A 21 -1.55 0.05 7.20
CA ALA A 21 -1.30 1.49 7.41
C ALA A 21 -1.39 1.93 8.90
N PRO A 22 -2.44 1.61 9.67
CA PRO A 22 -2.53 2.04 11.07
C PRO A 22 -1.45 1.42 11.96
N TYR A 23 -1.04 0.17 11.70
CA TYR A 23 0.07 -0.45 12.43
C TYR A 23 1.39 0.28 12.12
N ARG A 24 1.64 0.68 10.88
CA ARG A 24 2.85 1.42 10.49
C ARG A 24 2.91 2.80 11.15
N VAL A 25 1.80 3.54 11.13
CA VAL A 25 1.69 4.85 11.80
C VAL A 25 2.00 4.72 13.28
N GLN A 26 1.40 3.76 13.98
CA GLN A 26 1.67 3.53 15.40
C GLN A 26 3.15 3.22 15.67
N PHE A 27 3.80 2.43 14.81
CA PHE A 27 5.23 2.15 14.92
C PHE A 27 6.08 3.42 14.73
N TYR A 28 5.77 4.23 13.72
CA TYR A 28 6.50 5.48 13.44
C TYR A 28 6.35 6.51 14.55
N GLU A 29 5.14 6.69 15.07
CA GLU A 29 4.86 7.63 16.17
C GLU A 29 5.55 7.22 17.47
N ALA A 30 5.48 5.94 17.84
CA ALA A 30 6.16 5.43 19.03
C ALA A 30 7.69 5.59 18.93
N LEU A 31 8.27 5.30 17.76
CA LEU A 31 9.69 5.49 17.53
C LEU A 31 10.07 6.98 17.56
N ARG A 32 9.27 7.83 16.90
CA ARG A 32 9.47 9.28 16.86
C ARG A 32 9.47 9.85 18.28
N PHE A 33 8.51 9.47 19.12
CA PHE A 33 8.40 9.92 20.51
C PHE A 33 9.67 9.63 21.33
N LEU A 34 10.24 8.44 21.20
CA LEU A 34 11.48 8.08 21.91
C LEU A 34 12.69 8.86 21.39
N LEU A 35 12.75 9.10 20.08
CA LEU A 35 13.84 9.84 19.44
C LEU A 35 13.78 11.35 19.73
N GLU A 36 12.58 11.93 19.83
CA GLU A 36 12.39 13.32 20.28
C GLU A 36 12.89 13.52 21.71
N ASN A 37 12.76 12.49 22.55
CA ASN A 37 13.35 12.43 23.89
C ASN A 37 14.87 12.15 23.88
N LYS A 38 15.55 12.37 22.75
CA LYS A 38 17.00 12.22 22.53
C LYS A 38 17.56 10.83 22.83
N GLN A 39 16.73 9.79 22.80
CA GLN A 39 17.25 8.44 22.94
C GLN A 39 17.98 7.98 21.66
N PRO A 40 19.09 7.23 21.78
CA PRO A 40 19.72 6.60 20.64
C PRO A 40 18.75 5.64 19.93
N LEU A 41 18.77 5.63 18.58
CA LEU A 41 17.86 4.82 17.75
C LEU A 41 17.80 3.33 18.16
N LYS A 42 18.96 2.71 18.38
CA LYS A 42 19.03 1.31 18.81
C LYS A 42 18.33 1.10 20.16
N THR A 43 18.57 1.99 21.12
CA THR A 43 17.96 1.92 22.45
C THR A 43 16.46 2.14 22.39
N ALA A 44 16.00 3.08 21.57
CA ALA A 44 14.57 3.31 21.35
C ALA A 44 13.88 2.05 20.77
N LEU A 45 14.48 1.41 19.77
CA LEU A 45 13.96 0.17 19.19
C LEU A 45 13.97 -1.00 20.20
N GLU A 46 15.01 -1.11 21.04
CA GLU A 46 15.08 -2.10 22.11
C GLU A 46 13.97 -1.88 23.14
N GLN A 47 13.75 -0.64 23.59
CA GLN A 47 12.66 -0.28 24.51
C GLN A 47 11.28 -0.57 23.91
N MET A 48 11.06 -0.23 22.64
CA MET A 48 9.80 -0.52 21.94
C MET A 48 9.54 -2.03 21.88
N ARG A 49 10.54 -2.82 21.47
CA ARG A 49 10.45 -4.28 21.41
C ARG A 49 10.11 -4.86 22.78
N ASP A 50 10.81 -4.42 23.82
CA ASP A 50 10.66 -4.96 25.17
C ASP A 50 9.30 -4.57 25.76
N ALA A 51 8.83 -3.34 25.52
CA ALA A 51 7.49 -2.89 25.92
C ALA A 51 6.37 -3.71 25.26
N TRP A 52 6.44 -3.96 23.95
CA TRP A 52 5.40 -4.72 23.24
C TRP A 52 5.42 -6.21 23.54
N THR A 53 6.59 -6.77 23.86
CA THR A 53 6.72 -8.20 24.17
C THR A 53 6.56 -8.51 25.65
N ASP A 54 6.31 -7.52 26.52
CA ASP A 54 6.38 -7.68 27.97
C ASP A 54 7.71 -8.36 28.37
N PHE A 55 8.82 -7.77 27.91
CA PHE A 55 10.19 -8.27 28.09
C PHE A 55 10.37 -9.72 27.59
N GLY A 56 9.77 -10.05 26.45
CA GLY A 56 9.85 -11.38 25.83
C GLY A 56 8.85 -12.41 26.35
N ARG A 57 7.95 -12.05 27.27
CA ARG A 57 6.89 -12.95 27.78
C ARG A 57 5.78 -13.21 26.76
N LYS A 58 5.53 -12.25 25.87
CA LYS A 58 4.49 -12.31 24.85
C LYS A 58 5.06 -12.02 23.47
N TRP A 59 4.47 -12.65 22.47
CA TRP A 59 4.80 -12.36 21.09
C TRP A 59 4.00 -11.15 20.59
N HIS A 60 4.65 -10.23 19.87
CA HIS A 60 4.01 -9.08 19.26
C HIS A 60 4.55 -8.83 17.83
N PRO A 61 3.69 -8.50 16.85
CA PRO A 61 4.11 -8.18 15.47
C PRO A 61 5.23 -7.14 15.36
N PHE A 62 5.10 -6.01 16.07
CA PHE A 62 6.12 -4.95 16.08
C PHE A 62 7.49 -5.39 16.59
N ALA A 63 7.54 -6.43 17.42
CA ALA A 63 8.79 -6.93 17.96
C ALA A 63 9.66 -7.55 16.88
N GLU A 64 9.07 -8.15 15.84
CA GLU A 64 9.81 -8.73 14.72
C GLU A 64 10.49 -7.63 13.89
N LEU A 65 9.75 -6.57 13.54
CA LEU A 65 10.30 -5.41 12.84
C LEU A 65 11.40 -4.74 13.67
N ALA A 66 11.14 -4.47 14.95
CA ALA A 66 12.13 -3.85 15.83
C ALA A 66 13.38 -4.72 16.00
N THR A 67 13.23 -6.04 16.12
CA THR A 67 14.36 -6.98 16.22
C THR A 67 15.20 -6.98 14.95
N ASP A 68 14.57 -7.09 13.77
CA ASP A 68 15.27 -7.03 12.49
C ASP A 68 16.02 -5.69 12.34
N CYS A 69 15.40 -4.57 12.75
CA CYS A 69 16.05 -3.26 12.73
C CYS A 69 17.26 -3.19 13.70
N ILE A 70 17.13 -3.69 14.93
CA ILE A 70 18.21 -3.72 15.92
C ILE A 70 19.39 -4.58 15.42
N GLU A 71 19.11 -5.72 14.78
CA GLU A 71 20.13 -6.60 14.22
C GLU A 71 20.87 -5.92 13.06
N SER A 72 20.14 -5.27 12.15
CA SER A 72 20.75 -4.49 11.05
C SER A 72 21.64 -3.34 11.53
N LEU A 73 21.28 -2.70 12.66
CA LEU A 73 22.09 -1.65 13.28
C LEU A 73 23.36 -2.17 13.97
N ARG A 74 23.44 -3.47 14.29
CA ARG A 74 24.63 -4.09 14.91
C ARG A 74 25.68 -4.53 13.88
N GLU A 75 25.26 -5.07 12.75
CA GLU A 75 26.16 -5.66 11.75
C GLU A 75 26.59 -4.70 10.62
N ASN A 76 25.89 -3.57 10.47
CA ASN A 76 26.15 -2.43 9.57
C ASN A 76 27.06 -2.73 8.36
N SER A 77 26.68 -3.73 7.54
CA SER A 77 27.40 -4.16 6.35
C SER A 77 26.41 -4.59 5.26
N GLY A 78 26.49 -3.96 4.09
CA GLY A 78 25.80 -4.33 2.85
C GLY A 78 24.33 -4.75 2.99
N GLU A 79 24.07 -6.04 2.84
CA GLU A 79 22.74 -6.69 2.88
C GLU A 79 22.06 -6.63 4.26
N ASN A 80 22.78 -6.29 5.33
CA ASN A 80 22.23 -6.04 6.66
C ASN A 80 22.08 -4.53 6.94
N SER A 81 21.98 -3.70 5.89
CA SER A 81 21.64 -2.28 6.06
C SER A 81 20.20 -2.11 6.54
N LEU A 82 19.99 -1.12 7.40
CA LEU A 82 18.65 -0.79 7.91
C LEU A 82 17.67 -0.43 6.78
N GLU A 83 18.16 0.16 5.69
CA GLU A 83 17.36 0.47 4.49
C GLU A 83 16.82 -0.80 3.82
N TYR A 84 17.67 -1.80 3.62
CA TYR A 84 17.25 -3.09 3.09
C TYR A 84 16.23 -3.75 4.03
N THR A 85 16.51 -3.76 5.33
CA THR A 85 15.57 -4.30 6.33
C THR A 85 14.22 -3.60 6.29
N LEU A 86 14.18 -2.27 6.29
CA LEU A 86 12.92 -1.51 6.22
C LEU A 86 12.15 -1.81 4.92
N SER A 87 12.84 -1.92 3.78
CA SER A 87 12.20 -2.25 2.50
C SER A 87 11.49 -3.61 2.47
N LEU A 88 11.85 -4.52 3.38
CA LEU A 88 11.19 -5.83 3.52
C LEU A 88 9.92 -5.78 4.37
N TRP A 89 9.71 -4.70 5.13
CA TRP A 89 8.63 -4.57 6.10
C TRP A 89 7.61 -3.50 5.72
N VAL A 90 8.06 -2.41 5.11
CA VAL A 90 7.23 -1.25 4.77
C VAL A 90 7.33 -0.94 3.28
N PRO A 91 6.34 -0.22 2.70
CA PRO A 91 6.41 0.21 1.30
C PRO A 91 7.73 0.93 0.99
N GLN A 92 8.21 0.77 -0.25
CA GLN A 92 9.52 1.27 -0.67
C GLN A 92 9.67 2.78 -0.46
N GLU A 93 8.59 3.54 -0.61
CA GLU A 93 8.61 4.99 -0.42
C GLU A 93 8.81 5.38 1.05
N GLU A 94 8.14 4.68 1.97
CA GLU A 94 8.29 4.88 3.41
C GLU A 94 9.71 4.48 3.86
N ALA A 95 10.21 3.34 3.37
CA ALA A 95 11.57 2.86 3.66
C ALA A 95 12.64 3.86 3.17
N ALA A 96 12.48 4.42 1.97
CA ALA A 96 13.42 5.38 1.39
C ALA A 96 13.51 6.68 2.21
N VAL A 97 12.36 7.23 2.63
CA VAL A 97 12.33 8.45 3.44
C VAL A 97 12.97 8.22 4.81
N ILE A 98 12.61 7.13 5.50
CA ILE A 98 13.15 6.82 6.82
C ILE A 98 14.67 6.62 6.72
N SER A 99 15.14 5.88 5.71
CA SER A 99 16.57 5.63 5.49
C SER A 99 17.34 6.92 5.18
N ALA A 100 16.75 7.82 4.39
CA ALA A 100 17.31 9.14 4.15
C ALA A 100 17.43 9.96 5.44
N GLY A 101 16.38 9.98 6.26
CA GLY A 101 16.38 10.65 7.57
C GLY A 101 17.42 10.13 8.55
N ILE A 102 17.68 8.83 8.53
CA ILE A 102 18.71 8.20 9.37
C ILE A 102 20.10 8.63 8.92
N ARG A 103 20.37 8.64 7.61
CA ARG A 103 21.65 9.10 7.06
C ARG A 103 21.91 10.59 7.31
N SER A 104 20.86 11.41 7.27
CA SER A 104 20.95 12.86 7.43
C SER A 104 20.87 13.32 8.90
N GLY A 105 20.65 12.40 9.85
CA GLY A 105 20.46 12.74 11.26
C GLY A 105 19.11 13.39 11.58
N SER A 106 18.19 13.47 10.62
CA SER A 106 16.84 14.04 10.76
C SER A 106 15.76 12.96 10.78
N ILE A 107 15.96 11.90 11.58
CA ILE A 107 15.08 10.74 11.63
C ILE A 107 13.67 11.09 12.16
N VAL A 108 13.58 12.00 13.13
CA VAL A 108 12.30 12.46 13.71
C VAL A 108 11.40 13.04 12.63
N ASP A 109 11.93 13.97 11.82
CA ASP A 109 11.25 14.55 10.67
C ASP A 109 10.85 13.50 9.63
N ALA A 110 11.72 12.52 9.38
CA ALA A 110 11.48 11.48 8.38
C ALA A 110 10.35 10.52 8.81
N LEU A 111 10.29 10.18 10.10
CA LEU A 111 9.20 9.39 10.66
C LEU A 111 7.88 10.16 10.61
N GLN A 112 7.91 11.46 10.93
CA GLN A 112 6.71 12.30 10.79
C GLN A 112 6.21 12.33 9.34
N PHE A 113 7.12 12.50 8.39
CA PHE A 113 6.77 12.47 6.97
C PHE A 113 6.24 11.10 6.53
N ALA A 114 6.81 10.00 7.02
CA ALA A 114 6.34 8.66 6.73
C ALA A 114 4.92 8.40 7.26
N THR A 115 4.57 8.95 8.43
CA THR A 115 3.20 8.96 8.95
C THR A 115 2.26 9.72 8.00
N THR A 116 2.59 10.96 7.64
CA THR A 116 1.77 11.76 6.72
C THR A 116 1.60 11.10 5.35
N LEU A 117 2.65 10.45 4.84
CA LEU A 117 2.60 9.67 3.60
C LEU A 117 1.64 8.47 3.72
N THR A 118 1.69 7.76 4.85
CA THR A 118 0.83 6.62 5.11
C THR A 118 -0.64 7.03 5.19
N ASP A 119 -0.93 8.11 5.93
CA ASP A 119 -2.28 8.66 6.07
C ASP A 119 -2.84 9.15 4.73
N ALA A 120 -2.02 9.81 3.92
CA ALA A 120 -2.43 10.28 2.60
C ALA A 120 -2.76 9.09 1.67
N LYS A 121 -1.95 8.03 1.67
CA LYS A 121 -2.22 6.80 0.91
C LYS A 121 -3.50 6.12 1.39
N GLU A 122 -3.73 6.07 2.70
CA GLU A 122 -4.94 5.48 3.27
C GLU A 122 -6.19 6.26 2.86
N GLN A 123 -6.15 7.59 2.92
CA GLN A 123 -7.26 8.45 2.45
C GLN A 123 -7.60 8.22 0.98
N ILE A 124 -6.57 8.09 0.11
CA ILE A 124 -6.77 7.78 -1.31
C ILE A 124 -7.45 6.40 -1.46
N HIS A 125 -6.95 5.39 -0.75
CA HIS A 125 -7.55 4.05 -0.80
C HIS A 125 -8.99 4.02 -0.30
N GLN A 126 -9.28 4.75 0.79
CA GLN A 126 -10.64 4.87 1.32
C GLN A 126 -11.57 5.60 0.34
N ALA A 127 -11.11 6.68 -0.30
CA ALA A 127 -11.89 7.39 -1.31
C ALA A 127 -12.24 6.49 -2.51
N ILE A 128 -11.28 5.69 -2.99
CA ILE A 128 -11.51 4.71 -4.07
C ILE A 128 -12.58 3.69 -3.64
N TRP A 129 -12.47 3.15 -2.42
CA TRP A 129 -13.45 2.22 -1.90
C TRP A 129 -14.84 2.82 -1.76
N GLN A 130 -14.95 4.06 -1.27
CA GLN A 130 -16.22 4.76 -1.14
C GLN A 130 -16.90 4.96 -2.51
N MET A 131 -16.13 5.31 -3.54
CA MET A 131 -16.66 5.43 -4.91
C MET A 131 -17.13 4.09 -5.49
N ALA A 132 -16.51 2.98 -5.08
CA ALA A 132 -16.86 1.64 -5.55
C ALA A 132 -18.15 1.07 -4.93
N ILE A 133 -18.63 1.61 -3.79
CA ILE A 133 -19.81 1.08 -3.08
C ILE A 133 -21.06 1.13 -3.98
N TYR A 134 -21.30 2.25 -4.66
CA TYR A 134 -22.51 2.42 -5.47
C TYR A 134 -22.57 1.48 -6.68
N PRO A 135 -21.54 1.40 -7.55
CA PRO A 135 -21.51 0.43 -8.65
C PRO A 135 -21.64 -1.02 -8.19
N VAL A 136 -20.98 -1.39 -7.08
CA VAL A 136 -21.09 -2.75 -6.53
C VAL A 136 -22.50 -3.04 -6.03
N GLY A 137 -23.12 -2.08 -5.33
CA GLY A 137 -24.51 -2.20 -4.88
C GLY A 137 -25.50 -2.36 -6.04
N LEU A 138 -25.32 -1.59 -7.11
CA LEU A 138 -26.12 -1.73 -8.34
C LEU A 138 -25.94 -3.10 -8.99
N LEU A 139 -24.71 -3.61 -9.08
CA LEU A 139 -24.45 -4.95 -9.62
C LEU A 139 -25.14 -6.04 -8.77
N ILE A 140 -25.10 -5.92 -7.44
CA ILE A 140 -25.80 -6.85 -6.54
C ILE A 140 -27.31 -6.78 -6.74
N MET A 141 -27.89 -5.58 -6.83
CA MET A 141 -29.33 -5.44 -7.07
C MET A 141 -29.75 -5.96 -8.44
N MET A 142 -28.97 -5.67 -9.48
CA MET A 142 -29.23 -6.14 -10.84
C MET A 142 -29.18 -7.66 -10.92
N THR A 143 -28.12 -8.28 -10.37
CA THR A 143 -27.97 -9.73 -10.32
C THR A 143 -29.08 -10.39 -9.50
N GLY A 144 -29.43 -9.82 -8.34
CA GLY A 144 -30.55 -10.31 -7.52
C GLY A 144 -31.91 -10.21 -8.23
N THR A 145 -32.15 -9.12 -8.95
CA THR A 145 -33.40 -8.95 -9.73
C THR A 145 -33.49 -9.98 -10.85
N LEU A 146 -32.40 -10.21 -11.58
CA LEU A 146 -32.32 -11.22 -12.63
C LEU A 146 -32.50 -12.64 -12.07
N TYR A 147 -31.96 -12.91 -10.88
CA TYR A 147 -32.13 -14.18 -10.18
C TYR A 147 -33.61 -14.43 -9.87
N VAL A 148 -34.30 -13.50 -9.21
CA VAL A 148 -35.74 -13.62 -8.91
C VAL A 148 -36.57 -13.73 -10.18
N LEU A 149 -36.22 -12.96 -11.22
CA LEU A 149 -36.89 -13.04 -12.51
C LEU A 149 -36.82 -14.45 -13.08
N ASN A 150 -35.64 -15.09 -13.04
CA ASN A 150 -35.42 -16.41 -13.60
C ASN A 150 -36.07 -17.52 -12.75
N THR A 151 -35.94 -17.47 -11.42
CA THR A 151 -36.38 -18.57 -10.55
C THR A 151 -37.85 -18.51 -10.14
N GLU A 152 -38.44 -17.32 -10.07
CA GLU A 152 -39.82 -17.13 -9.58
C GLU A 152 -40.74 -16.63 -10.69
N LEU A 153 -40.38 -15.52 -11.34
CA LEU A 153 -41.30 -14.82 -12.24
C LEU A 153 -41.56 -15.58 -13.55
N ILE A 154 -40.50 -15.99 -14.26
CA ILE A 154 -40.61 -16.70 -15.54
C ILE A 154 -41.37 -18.03 -15.38
N PRO A 155 -41.07 -18.89 -14.38
CA PRO A 155 -41.80 -20.13 -14.17
C PRO A 155 -43.29 -19.92 -13.87
N GLU A 156 -43.65 -18.98 -12.99
CA GLU A 156 -45.06 -18.72 -12.67
C GLU A 156 -45.84 -18.18 -13.88
N LEU A 157 -45.25 -17.28 -14.67
CA LEU A 157 -45.88 -16.78 -15.89
C LEU A 157 -46.05 -17.89 -16.95
N SER A 158 -45.09 -18.81 -17.04
CA SER A 158 -45.14 -19.93 -17.98
C SER A 158 -46.28 -20.92 -17.69
N LYS A 159 -46.75 -21.01 -16.44
CA LYS A 159 -47.93 -21.81 -16.07
C LYS A 159 -49.22 -21.23 -16.62
N ILE A 160 -49.28 -19.92 -16.87
CA ILE A 160 -50.46 -19.20 -17.37
C ILE A 160 -50.49 -19.22 -18.90
N SER A 161 -49.34 -18.98 -19.55
CA SER A 161 -49.24 -18.92 -21.00
C SER A 161 -47.86 -19.38 -21.46
N SER A 162 -47.79 -20.10 -22.58
CA SER A 162 -46.53 -20.62 -23.12
C SER A 162 -45.57 -19.47 -23.48
N PRO A 163 -44.29 -19.54 -23.07
CA PRO A 163 -43.28 -18.51 -23.40
C PRO A 163 -43.14 -18.20 -24.89
N ASP A 164 -43.43 -19.17 -25.76
CA ASP A 164 -43.37 -19.03 -27.23
C ASP A 164 -44.39 -18.02 -27.78
N SER A 165 -45.45 -17.72 -27.01
CA SER A 165 -46.49 -16.75 -27.39
C SER A 165 -46.15 -15.32 -26.94
N TRP A 166 -45.09 -15.13 -26.16
CA TRP A 166 -44.75 -13.84 -25.59
C TRP A 166 -44.05 -12.95 -26.61
N SER A 167 -44.63 -11.77 -26.84
CA SER A 167 -44.06 -10.72 -27.69
C SER A 167 -43.91 -9.41 -26.92
N GLY A 168 -43.10 -8.49 -27.44
CA GLY A 168 -42.82 -7.21 -26.79
C GLY A 168 -42.03 -7.37 -25.49
N ALA A 169 -42.51 -6.75 -24.41
CA ALA A 169 -41.80 -6.70 -23.13
C ALA A 169 -41.62 -8.08 -22.48
N LEU A 170 -42.64 -8.95 -22.52
CA LEU A 170 -42.58 -10.31 -21.96
C LEU A 170 -41.57 -11.18 -22.72
N GLY A 171 -41.54 -11.08 -24.06
CA GLY A 171 -40.54 -11.76 -24.89
C GLY A 171 -39.12 -11.28 -24.63
N PHE A 172 -38.92 -9.97 -24.39
CA PHE A 172 -37.61 -9.42 -23.99
C PHE A 172 -37.16 -9.97 -22.63
N LEU A 173 -38.04 -10.03 -21.63
CA LEU A 173 -37.72 -10.58 -20.31
C LEU A 173 -37.35 -12.06 -20.39
N TYR A 174 -38.08 -12.85 -21.20
CA TYR A 174 -37.74 -14.25 -21.45
C TYR A 174 -36.39 -14.40 -22.16
N GLY A 175 -36.15 -13.60 -23.21
CA GLY A 175 -34.86 -13.57 -23.90
C GLY A 175 -33.70 -13.21 -22.98
N LEU A 176 -33.88 -12.25 -22.06
CA LEU A 176 -32.89 -11.88 -21.06
C LEU A 176 -32.64 -13.03 -20.06
N SER A 177 -33.69 -13.73 -19.64
CA SER A 177 -33.58 -14.91 -18.77
C SER A 177 -32.75 -16.01 -19.43
N VAL A 178 -33.10 -16.37 -20.68
CA VAL A 178 -32.38 -17.39 -21.46
C VAL A 178 -30.93 -16.97 -21.73
N PHE A 179 -30.69 -15.67 -21.96
CA PHE A 179 -29.33 -15.15 -22.11
C PHE A 179 -28.52 -15.32 -20.82
N VAL A 180 -29.10 -14.99 -19.66
CA VAL A 180 -28.43 -15.12 -18.36
C VAL A 180 -28.15 -16.58 -18.03
N ASP A 181 -29.07 -17.51 -18.32
CA ASP A 181 -28.85 -18.94 -18.08
C ASP A 181 -27.72 -19.52 -18.94
N ASN A 182 -27.68 -19.15 -20.21
CA ASN A 182 -26.70 -19.71 -21.15
C ASN A 182 -25.34 -19.01 -21.09
N TYR A 183 -25.33 -17.70 -20.91
CA TYR A 183 -24.13 -16.86 -21.03
C TYR A 183 -23.74 -16.15 -19.73
N GLY A 184 -24.53 -16.23 -18.65
CA GLY A 184 -24.23 -15.53 -17.39
C GLY A 184 -22.87 -15.89 -16.80
N ALA A 185 -22.52 -17.19 -16.81
CA ALA A 185 -21.20 -17.65 -16.37
C ALA A 185 -20.07 -17.10 -17.26
N ILE A 186 -20.27 -17.06 -18.58
CA ILE A 186 -19.31 -16.51 -19.54
C ILE A 186 -19.12 -15.01 -19.31
N CYS A 187 -20.21 -14.27 -19.09
CA CYS A 187 -20.16 -12.84 -18.77
C CYS A 187 -19.43 -12.58 -17.45
N ALA A 188 -19.65 -13.41 -16.42
CA ALA A 188 -18.94 -13.30 -15.15
C ALA A 188 -17.44 -13.55 -15.30
N VAL A 189 -17.04 -14.58 -16.06
CA VAL A 189 -15.63 -14.86 -16.37
C VAL A 189 -15.02 -13.72 -17.18
N LEU A 190 -15.73 -13.21 -18.19
CA LEU A 190 -15.25 -12.09 -19.00
C LEU A 190 -15.04 -10.83 -18.14
N PHE A 191 -15.96 -10.53 -17.23
CA PHE A 191 -15.83 -9.43 -16.28
C PHE A 191 -14.61 -9.60 -15.35
N ALA A 192 -14.39 -10.82 -14.83
CA ALA A 192 -13.21 -11.15 -14.03
C ALA A 192 -11.90 -11.02 -14.83
N VAL A 193 -11.90 -11.42 -16.10
CA VAL A 193 -10.74 -11.28 -16.99
C VAL A 193 -10.47 -9.81 -17.29
N ILE A 194 -11.50 -9.02 -17.62
CA ILE A 194 -11.36 -7.58 -17.88
C ILE A 194 -10.80 -6.88 -16.65
N THR A 195 -11.38 -7.10 -15.47
CA THR A 195 -10.87 -6.50 -14.22
C THR A 195 -9.43 -6.92 -13.94
N GLY A 196 -9.09 -8.20 -14.12
CA GLY A 196 -7.73 -8.70 -13.99
C GLY A 196 -6.75 -8.06 -14.99
N LEU A 197 -7.16 -7.91 -16.25
CA LEU A 197 -6.38 -7.23 -17.28
C LEU A 197 -6.15 -5.76 -16.95
N ILE A 198 -7.18 -5.07 -16.45
CA ILE A 198 -7.06 -3.69 -15.98
C ILE A 198 -6.03 -3.63 -14.85
N SER A 199 -6.19 -4.45 -13.80
CA SER A 199 -5.26 -4.49 -12.67
C SER A 199 -3.82 -4.84 -13.07
N TRP A 200 -3.63 -5.70 -14.07
CA TRP A 200 -2.31 -6.03 -14.62
C TRP A 200 -1.74 -4.90 -15.49
N SER A 201 -2.60 -4.22 -16.26
CA SER A 201 -2.20 -3.14 -17.15
C SER A 201 -1.68 -1.92 -16.39
N LEU A 202 -2.24 -1.60 -15.21
CA LEU A 202 -1.82 -0.46 -14.40
C LEU A 202 -0.30 -0.47 -14.09
N PRO A 203 0.28 -1.52 -13.46
CA PRO A 203 1.71 -1.55 -13.16
C PRO A 203 2.62 -1.91 -14.34
N ASN A 204 2.11 -2.66 -15.33
CA ASN A 204 2.96 -3.30 -16.33
C ASN A 204 2.98 -2.59 -17.69
N TRP A 205 2.00 -1.73 -17.97
CA TRP A 205 2.02 -0.92 -19.18
C TRP A 205 3.00 0.22 -18.95
N LYS A 206 4.13 0.23 -19.69
CA LYS A 206 5.17 1.28 -19.62
C LYS A 206 5.39 1.99 -20.97
N SER A 207 4.91 1.40 -22.06
CA SER A 207 5.06 1.96 -23.41
C SER A 207 4.08 3.11 -23.65
N PRO A 208 4.55 4.25 -24.19
CA PRO A 208 3.70 5.36 -24.61
C PRO A 208 3.08 5.04 -25.98
N ASP A 209 2.04 4.22 -25.98
CA ASP A 209 1.26 3.91 -27.18
C ASP A 209 0.05 4.85 -27.29
N SER A 210 -0.45 5.13 -28.50
CA SER A 210 -1.66 5.96 -28.70
C SER A 210 -2.89 5.43 -27.96
N VAL A 211 -2.95 4.11 -27.72
CA VAL A 211 -3.99 3.44 -26.93
C VAL A 211 -3.93 3.84 -25.46
N ARG A 212 -2.72 4.02 -24.91
CA ARG A 212 -2.52 4.46 -23.53
C ARG A 212 -2.98 5.90 -23.34
N THR A 213 -2.68 6.79 -24.28
CA THR A 213 -3.14 8.20 -24.21
C THR A 213 -4.65 8.34 -24.18
N PHE A 214 -5.39 7.39 -24.79
CA PHE A 214 -6.84 7.33 -24.68
C PHE A 214 -7.29 6.71 -23.35
N ALA A 215 -6.66 5.62 -22.92
CA ALA A 215 -6.95 4.96 -21.65
C ALA A 215 -6.70 5.87 -20.43
N ASP A 216 -5.65 6.68 -20.46
CA ASP A 216 -5.29 7.65 -19.41
C ASP A 216 -6.37 8.74 -19.22
N LYS A 217 -7.31 8.92 -20.16
CA LYS A 217 -8.47 9.82 -20.01
C LYS A 217 -9.67 9.15 -19.33
N ILE A 218 -9.61 7.83 -19.11
CA ILE A 218 -10.68 7.03 -18.53
C ILE A 218 -10.25 6.53 -17.15
N MET A 219 -11.19 6.58 -16.21
CA MET A 219 -11.02 5.97 -14.89
C MET A 219 -10.97 4.44 -15.08
N PRO A 220 -9.95 3.68 -14.64
CA PRO A 220 -8.99 3.91 -13.55
C PRO A 220 -7.55 4.36 -13.91
N TRP A 221 -7.15 4.44 -15.17
CA TRP A 221 -5.75 4.74 -15.55
C TRP A 221 -5.33 6.17 -15.20
N SER A 222 -6.23 7.15 -15.35
CA SER A 222 -5.98 8.54 -14.92
C SER A 222 -5.56 8.63 -13.45
N ILE A 223 -6.28 7.94 -12.56
CA ILE A 223 -5.99 7.96 -11.12
C ILE A 223 -4.60 7.36 -10.85
N TYR A 224 -4.31 6.24 -11.52
CA TYR A 224 -3.00 5.59 -11.36
C TYR A 224 -1.86 6.50 -11.81
N GLN A 225 -2.03 7.22 -12.92
CA GLN A 225 -1.06 8.20 -13.39
C GLN A 225 -0.85 9.33 -12.37
N ASP A 226 -1.93 9.88 -11.80
CA ASP A 226 -1.86 10.94 -10.79
C ASP A 226 -1.12 10.46 -9.53
N ILE A 227 -1.41 9.24 -9.07
CA ILE A 227 -0.72 8.61 -7.94
C ILE A 227 0.78 8.46 -8.22
N GLN A 228 1.15 8.00 -9.42
CA GLN A 228 2.55 7.86 -9.81
C GLN A 228 3.26 9.21 -9.91
N GLY A 229 2.60 10.23 -10.46
CA GLY A 229 3.11 11.60 -10.52
C GLY A 229 3.34 12.19 -9.13
N ALA A 230 2.38 12.05 -8.22
CA ALA A 230 2.51 12.47 -6.83
C ALA A 230 3.66 11.73 -6.11
N THR A 231 3.78 10.42 -6.32
CA THR A 231 4.85 9.60 -5.75
C THR A 231 6.23 10.04 -6.25
N PHE A 232 6.35 10.38 -7.54
CA PHE A 232 7.58 10.93 -8.10
C PHE A 232 7.97 12.26 -7.44
N LEU A 233 7.03 13.21 -7.32
CA LEU A 233 7.28 14.50 -6.68
C LEU A 233 7.68 14.34 -5.21
N LEU A 234 7.05 13.41 -4.50
CA LEU A 234 7.37 13.09 -3.12
C LEU A 234 8.80 12.53 -2.97
N ASN A 235 9.18 11.58 -3.83
CA ASN A 235 10.52 11.02 -3.84
C ASN A 235 11.57 12.08 -4.17
N MET A 236 11.27 12.99 -5.11
CA MET A 236 12.13 14.13 -5.43
C MET A 236 12.29 15.07 -4.23
N ALA A 237 11.20 15.39 -3.53
CA ALA A 237 11.23 16.22 -2.33
C ALA A 237 12.07 15.59 -1.21
N ALA A 238 11.96 14.27 -1.02
CA ALA A 238 12.76 13.52 -0.05
C ALA A 238 14.27 13.58 -0.39
N LEU A 239 14.63 13.42 -1.67
CA LEU A 239 16.02 13.53 -2.13
C LEU A 239 16.57 14.95 -1.98
N LEU A 240 15.78 15.98 -2.29
CA LEU A 240 16.17 17.38 -2.11
C LEU A 240 16.40 17.71 -0.63
N LYS A 241 15.49 17.27 0.26
CA LYS A 241 15.65 17.46 1.71
C LYS A 241 16.91 16.76 2.22
N ALA A 242 17.17 15.52 1.80
CA ALA A 242 18.39 14.80 2.16
C ALA A 242 19.66 15.52 1.69
N LYS A 243 19.68 16.00 0.44
CA LYS A 243 20.82 16.74 -0.12
C LYS A 243 21.04 18.09 0.56
N MET A 244 19.97 18.81 0.93
CA MET A 244 20.06 20.03 1.73
C MET A 244 20.69 19.76 3.10
N THR A 245 20.34 18.65 3.76
CA THR A 245 20.96 18.29 5.04
C THR A 245 22.44 17.90 4.88
N THR A 246 22.83 17.25 3.78
CA THR A 246 24.25 17.00 3.46
C THR A 246 25.03 18.30 3.20
N LEU A 247 24.43 19.27 2.49
CA LEU A 247 25.07 20.57 2.27
C LEU A 247 25.19 21.37 3.58
N ASN A 248 24.17 21.33 4.44
CA ASN A 248 24.21 21.99 5.75
C ASN A 248 25.29 21.40 6.65
N SER A 249 25.48 20.08 6.64
CA SER A 249 26.55 19.44 7.41
C SER A 249 27.95 19.76 6.87
N LEU A 250 28.12 19.91 5.55
CA LEU A 250 29.37 20.42 4.97
C LEU A 250 29.66 21.86 5.36
N ASN A 251 28.67 22.75 5.36
CA ASN A 251 28.85 24.13 5.80
C ASN A 251 29.26 24.21 7.28
N ILE A 252 28.65 23.40 8.14
CA ILE A 252 29.04 23.29 9.56
C ILE A 252 30.49 22.80 9.69
N LEU A 253 30.89 21.76 8.94
CA LEU A 253 32.27 21.27 8.92
C LEU A 253 33.26 22.31 8.36
N GLN A 254 32.85 23.10 7.37
CA GLN A 254 33.67 24.15 6.79
C GLN A 254 33.86 25.32 7.77
N GLU A 255 32.84 25.66 8.56
CA GLU A 255 32.91 26.65 9.64
C GLU A 255 33.88 26.21 10.76
N PHE A 256 33.86 24.93 11.14
CA PHE A 256 34.84 24.37 12.09
C PHE A 256 36.26 24.28 11.52
N CYS A 257 36.42 23.95 10.24
CA CYS A 257 37.73 23.92 9.58
C CYS A 257 38.35 25.33 9.47
N ILE A 258 37.56 26.37 9.25
CA ILE A 258 38.06 27.77 9.21
C ILE A 258 38.48 28.25 10.60
N THR A 259 37.86 27.75 11.67
CA THR A 259 38.20 28.12 13.05
C THR A 259 39.51 27.46 13.51
N MET A 260 39.82 26.24 13.05
CA MET A 260 41.10 25.60 13.36
C MET A 260 42.30 26.27 12.67
N VAL A 261 42.13 26.86 11.47
CA VAL A 261 43.21 27.57 10.79
C VAL A 261 43.58 28.89 11.48
N LYS A 262 42.67 29.52 12.23
CA LYS A 262 42.95 30.74 13.00
C LYS A 262 43.63 30.51 14.35
N HIS A 263 43.66 29.28 14.84
CA HIS A 263 44.32 28.93 16.12
C HIS A 263 45.73 28.33 15.95
N THR A 264 46.21 28.19 14.71
CA THR A 264 47.56 27.69 14.38
C THR A 264 48.44 28.74 13.68
N SER A 265 48.18 30.03 13.88
CA SER A 265 49.03 31.14 13.43
C SER A 265 49.41 32.05 14.60
#